data_AF-A0A7S3KSC3-F1
#
_entry.id   AF-A0A7S3KSC3-F1
#
_cell.length_a   1.000
_cell.length_b   1.000
_cell.length_c   1.000
_cell.angle_alpha   90.00
_cell.angle_beta   90.00
_cell.angle_gamma   90.00
#
_symmetry.space_group_name_H-M   'P 1'
#
loop_
_entity.id
_entity.type
_entity.pdbx_description
1 polymer ?
#
loop_
_entity_poly.entity_id
_entity_poly.type
_entity_poly.pdbx_seq_one_letter_code
_entity_poly.pdbx_strand_id
1 'polypeptide(L)'
;MGCGSSTGSDGKICMKKTKLPAVDEFFDDVQGLCDEVYSIQDPIEEAEQKLLWDADFKDTDGANVKHAVVGIVFNVAAKGNLDNIDRFVKITDKAPFIALDASSAASDVKNCIDAANNYINSVISAKDKIEPLCDKAKDFAEKAPELPGKAKDELGKAAGLGTMDKIRAVRNCTGNVRAIAKLPTVVTGLKDCVMESISNIQGAVKEINAKKAKLNDIGKKCSSKGLATPMACYQECGDPIAKTGKKPGAKGGKKPKK
;
A
#
# COMPACT_ATOMS: atom_id res chain seq x y z
N MET A 1 2.27 -9.40 2.85
CA MET A 1 1.51 -10.36 2.00
C MET A 1 0.89 -9.56 0.86
N GLY A 2 0.40 -10.15 -0.23
CA GLY A 2 -0.23 -9.34 -1.30
C GLY A 2 -1.66 -9.01 -0.91
N CYS A 3 -2.00 -7.73 -0.73
CA CYS A 3 -3.34 -7.23 -0.42
C CYS A 3 -4.32 -7.46 -1.59
N GLY A 4 -4.60 -8.73 -1.91
CA GLY A 4 -5.33 -9.12 -3.10
C GLY A 4 -6.73 -9.64 -2.81
N SER A 5 -7.73 -8.75 -2.80
CA SER A 5 -9.14 -9.11 -2.93
C SER A 5 -9.68 -8.63 -4.29
N SER A 6 -10.05 -9.56 -5.17
CA SER A 6 -10.53 -9.30 -6.52
C SER A 6 -12.07 -9.12 -6.59
N THR A 7 -12.58 -8.19 -7.40
CA THR A 7 -13.42 -8.49 -8.59
C THR A 7 -13.72 -7.24 -9.45
N GLY A 8 -13.19 -7.27 -10.69
CA GLY A 8 -13.18 -6.28 -11.78
C GLY A 8 -11.97 -6.61 -12.68
N SER A 9 -11.83 -6.10 -13.92
CA SER A 9 -10.58 -6.32 -14.70
C SER A 9 -9.33 -5.93 -13.90
N ASP A 10 -9.53 -4.99 -12.97
CA ASP A 10 -8.54 -4.41 -12.08
C ASP A 10 -8.89 -4.67 -10.60
N GLY A 11 -9.91 -5.51 -10.32
CA GLY A 11 -10.36 -5.84 -8.97
C GLY A 11 -11.21 -4.79 -8.24
N LYS A 12 -11.36 -3.58 -8.81
CA LYS A 12 -12.03 -2.43 -8.18
C LYS A 12 -13.56 -2.56 -8.12
N ILE A 13 -14.14 -2.10 -7.03
CA ILE A 13 -15.60 -1.99 -6.86
C ILE A 13 -16.09 -0.78 -7.66
N CYS A 14 -17.10 -1.00 -8.51
CA CYS A 14 -17.75 0.06 -9.28
C CYS A 14 -19.28 -0.03 -9.17
N MET A 15 -19.91 1.05 -8.75
CA MET A 15 -21.37 1.16 -8.63
C MET A 15 -22.03 1.35 -9.99
N LYS A 16 -23.11 0.60 -10.24
CA LYS A 16 -23.86 0.67 -11.50
C LYS A 16 -25.07 1.58 -11.36
N LYS A 17 -25.23 2.54 -12.28
CA LYS A 17 -26.41 3.42 -12.34
C LYS A 17 -27.71 2.64 -12.54
N THR A 18 -28.76 3.06 -11.87
CA THR A 18 -30.10 2.46 -11.89
C THR A 18 -31.12 3.30 -12.66
N LYS A 19 -30.79 4.56 -12.99
CA LYS A 19 -31.72 5.57 -13.53
C LYS A 19 -32.80 5.99 -12.53
N LEU A 20 -32.57 5.73 -11.24
CA LEU A 20 -33.43 6.13 -10.13
C LEU A 20 -32.65 7.18 -9.32
N PRO A 21 -32.96 8.48 -9.44
CA PRO A 21 -32.08 9.54 -8.94
C PRO A 21 -31.70 9.40 -7.47
N ALA A 22 -32.65 9.09 -6.57
CA ALA A 22 -32.32 9.01 -5.13
C ALA A 22 -31.48 7.78 -4.80
N VAL A 23 -31.65 6.68 -5.53
CA VAL A 23 -30.82 5.48 -5.38
C VAL A 23 -29.43 5.72 -5.96
N ASP A 24 -29.35 6.42 -7.09
CA ASP A 24 -28.09 6.72 -7.79
C ASP A 24 -27.23 7.74 -7.06
N GLU A 25 -27.83 8.68 -6.33
CA GLU A 25 -27.11 9.62 -5.44
C GLU A 25 -26.37 8.86 -4.32
N PHE A 26 -27.07 7.94 -3.64
CA PHE A 26 -26.43 7.08 -2.63
C PHE A 26 -25.30 6.23 -3.23
N PHE A 27 -25.48 5.72 -4.45
CA PHE A 27 -24.43 4.95 -5.12
C PHE A 27 -23.23 5.82 -5.54
N ASP A 28 -23.43 7.10 -5.84
CA ASP A 28 -22.33 8.02 -6.11
C ASP A 28 -21.51 8.30 -4.85
N ASP A 29 -22.16 8.47 -3.70
CA ASP A 29 -21.47 8.63 -2.41
C ASP A 29 -20.63 7.39 -2.07
N VAL A 30 -21.19 6.20 -2.29
CA VAL A 30 -20.46 4.94 -2.13
C VAL A 30 -19.29 4.83 -3.10
N GLN A 31 -19.49 5.24 -4.36
CA GLN A 31 -18.41 5.24 -5.35
C GLN A 31 -17.28 6.18 -4.93
N GLY A 32 -17.61 7.37 -4.41
CA GLY A 32 -16.63 8.31 -3.88
C GLY A 32 -15.79 7.71 -2.74
N LEU A 33 -16.39 6.92 -1.86
CA LEU A 33 -15.65 6.18 -0.83
C LEU A 33 -14.70 5.14 -1.45
N CYS A 34 -15.16 4.37 -2.45
CA CYS A 34 -14.32 3.39 -3.13
C CYS A 34 -13.12 4.06 -3.79
N ASP A 35 -13.35 5.18 -4.48
CA ASP A 35 -12.32 5.94 -5.18
C ASP A 35 -11.30 6.51 -4.18
N GLU A 36 -11.76 7.02 -3.03
CA GLU A 36 -10.89 7.49 -1.95
C GLU A 36 -9.99 6.36 -1.41
N VAL A 37 -10.55 5.18 -1.17
CA VAL A 37 -9.80 3.99 -0.74
C VAL A 37 -8.72 3.61 -1.75
N TYR A 38 -9.05 3.53 -3.05
CA TYR A 38 -8.08 3.18 -4.09
C TYR A 38 -7.03 4.27 -4.30
N SER A 39 -7.40 5.55 -4.15
CA SER A 39 -6.45 6.66 -4.23
C SER A 39 -5.38 6.64 -3.13
N ILE A 40 -5.64 5.90 -2.04
CA ILE A 40 -4.69 5.68 -0.94
C ILE A 40 -3.93 4.37 -1.16
N GLN A 41 -4.63 3.29 -1.53
CA GLN A 41 -4.03 1.97 -1.67
C GLN A 41 -3.02 1.92 -2.83
N ASP A 42 -3.41 2.39 -4.02
CA ASP A 42 -2.62 2.23 -5.24
C ASP A 42 -1.21 2.87 -5.10
N PRO A 43 -1.05 4.12 -4.59
CA PRO A 43 0.27 4.73 -4.43
C PRO A 43 1.17 4.01 -3.40
N ILE A 44 0.59 3.36 -2.39
CA ILE A 44 1.35 2.58 -1.40
C ILE A 44 1.90 1.32 -2.05
N GLU A 45 1.06 0.57 -2.77
CA GLU A 45 1.48 -0.66 -3.44
C GLU A 45 2.51 -0.40 -4.54
N GLU A 46 2.32 0.67 -5.33
CA GLU A 46 3.28 1.09 -6.35
C GLU A 46 4.63 1.49 -5.72
N ALA A 47 4.59 2.27 -4.64
CA ALA A 47 5.81 2.69 -3.94
C ALA A 47 6.53 1.51 -3.27
N GLU A 48 5.80 0.54 -2.71
CA GLU A 48 6.37 -0.70 -2.15
C GLU A 48 7.07 -1.50 -3.24
N GLN A 49 6.38 -1.76 -4.35
CA GLN A 49 6.95 -2.53 -5.46
C GLN A 49 8.19 -1.84 -6.02
N LYS A 50 8.15 -0.51 -6.17
CA LYS A 50 9.30 0.27 -6.62
C LYS A 50 10.47 0.18 -5.65
N LEU A 51 10.23 0.30 -4.34
CA LEU A 51 11.25 0.14 -3.31
C LEU A 51 11.89 -1.25 -3.36
N LEU A 52 11.07 -2.31 -3.40
CA LEU A 52 11.58 -3.69 -3.47
C LEU A 52 12.33 -3.96 -4.77
N TRP A 53 11.92 -3.35 -5.88
CA TRP A 53 12.65 -3.46 -7.15
C TRP A 53 13.99 -2.75 -7.10
N ASP A 54 14.00 -1.46 -6.72
CA ASP A 54 15.22 -0.65 -6.73
C ASP A 54 16.24 -1.15 -5.71
N ALA A 55 15.79 -1.76 -4.60
CA ALA A 55 16.66 -2.38 -3.60
C ALA A 55 17.05 -3.84 -3.89
N ASP A 56 16.65 -4.40 -5.04
CA ASP A 56 16.86 -5.79 -5.48
C ASP A 56 16.22 -6.88 -4.60
N PHE A 57 15.20 -6.56 -3.81
CA PHE A 57 14.50 -7.53 -2.94
C PHE A 57 13.28 -8.21 -3.58
N LYS A 58 12.80 -7.74 -4.74
CA LYS A 58 11.54 -8.19 -5.36
C LYS A 58 11.39 -9.72 -5.45
N ASP A 59 12.46 -10.40 -5.86
CA ASP A 59 12.45 -11.85 -6.10
C ASP A 59 12.99 -12.65 -4.90
N THR A 60 13.26 -11.99 -3.77
CA THR A 60 13.72 -12.64 -2.54
C THR A 60 12.54 -13.14 -1.71
N ASP A 61 12.45 -14.45 -1.52
CA ASP A 61 11.38 -15.06 -0.72
C ASP A 61 11.43 -14.59 0.75
N GLY A 62 10.26 -14.25 1.30
CA GLY A 62 10.13 -13.66 2.64
C GLY A 62 10.58 -12.21 2.78
N ALA A 63 11.20 -11.60 1.76
CA ALA A 63 11.60 -10.20 1.83
C ALA A 63 10.38 -9.26 1.85
N ASN A 64 10.58 -8.11 2.49
CA ASN A 64 9.60 -7.05 2.66
C ASN A 64 10.32 -5.71 2.82
N VAL A 65 9.57 -4.63 2.99
CA VAL A 65 10.08 -3.26 3.14
C VAL A 65 11.13 -3.11 4.25
N LYS A 66 10.98 -3.81 5.38
CA LYS A 66 11.96 -3.75 6.48
C LYS A 66 13.36 -4.07 5.94
N HIS A 67 13.49 -5.21 5.27
CA HIS A 67 14.76 -5.69 4.72
C HIS A 67 15.32 -4.71 3.68
N ALA A 68 14.45 -4.16 2.81
CA ALA A 68 14.84 -3.16 1.82
C ALA A 68 15.40 -1.88 2.45
N VAL A 69 14.70 -1.28 3.41
CA VAL A 69 15.13 -0.04 4.08
C VAL A 69 16.45 -0.25 4.83
N VAL A 70 16.59 -1.35 5.57
CA VAL A 70 17.85 -1.65 6.29
C VAL A 70 19.00 -1.89 5.30
N GLY A 71 18.75 -2.64 4.22
CA GLY A 71 19.73 -2.88 3.16
C GLY A 71 20.20 -1.60 2.49
N ILE A 72 19.30 -0.63 2.27
CA ILE A 72 19.66 0.69 1.74
C ILE A 72 20.61 1.41 2.70
N VAL A 73 20.32 1.42 4.00
CA VAL A 73 21.20 2.04 4.99
C VAL A 73 22.57 1.37 5.02
N PHE A 74 22.64 0.04 4.93
CA PHE A 74 23.93 -0.66 4.85
C PHE A 74 24.69 -0.37 3.56
N ASN A 75 23.98 -0.20 2.44
CA ASN A 75 24.62 0.14 1.17
C ASN A 75 25.12 1.58 1.14
N VAL A 76 24.37 2.53 1.73
CA VAL A 76 24.84 3.90 2.00
C VAL A 76 26.10 3.86 2.86
N ALA A 77 26.09 3.07 3.94
CA ALA A 77 27.24 2.87 4.81
C ALA A 77 28.46 2.28 4.07
N ALA A 78 28.24 1.43 3.06
CA ALA A 78 29.30 0.83 2.26
C ALA A 78 29.92 1.79 1.22
N LYS A 79 29.12 2.71 0.68
CA LYS A 79 29.53 3.65 -0.37
C LYS A 79 29.92 5.04 0.14
N GLY A 80 29.44 5.42 1.32
CA GLY A 80 29.70 6.70 1.95
C GLY A 80 30.93 6.66 2.86
N ASN A 81 31.52 7.85 3.09
CA ASN A 81 32.46 8.04 4.18
C ASN A 81 31.65 8.10 5.49
N LEU A 82 31.75 7.05 6.30
CA LEU A 82 30.85 6.67 7.42
C LEU A 82 30.75 7.68 8.57
N ASP A 83 31.63 8.68 8.60
CA ASP A 83 31.70 9.70 9.65
C ASP A 83 30.45 10.60 9.71
N ASN A 84 29.52 10.47 8.75
CA ASN A 84 28.33 11.30 8.62
C ASN A 84 27.01 10.50 8.52
N ILE A 85 26.95 9.23 8.96
CA ILE A 85 25.72 8.43 8.80
C ILE A 85 24.47 9.05 9.45
N ASP A 86 24.65 9.80 10.54
CA ASP A 86 23.59 10.58 11.19
C ASP A 86 23.03 11.71 10.33
N ARG A 87 23.77 12.17 9.30
CA ARG A 87 23.28 13.11 8.30
C ARG A 87 22.37 12.42 7.28
N PHE A 88 22.67 11.16 6.97
CA PHE A 88 21.95 10.36 5.98
C PHE A 88 20.68 9.71 6.53
N VAL A 89 20.68 9.31 7.80
CA VAL A 89 19.57 8.59 8.41
C VAL A 89 19.08 9.34 9.63
N LYS A 90 17.96 10.05 9.48
CA LYS A 90 17.29 10.72 10.60
C LYS A 90 16.20 9.81 11.14
N ILE A 91 16.42 9.28 12.33
CA ILE A 91 15.44 8.48 13.06
C ILE A 91 14.71 9.39 14.04
N THR A 92 13.39 9.29 14.08
CA THR A 92 12.52 10.08 14.96
C THR A 92 11.50 9.19 15.65
N ASP A 93 11.08 9.54 16.86
CA ASP A 93 10.06 8.77 17.59
C ASP A 93 8.65 8.97 17.01
N LYS A 94 8.48 10.03 16.22
CA LYS A 94 7.24 10.37 15.52
C LYS A 94 7.40 10.13 14.03
N ALA A 95 6.27 9.97 13.33
CA ALA A 95 6.25 9.93 11.87
C ALA A 95 7.10 11.08 11.28
N PRO A 96 8.01 10.81 10.32
CA PRO A 96 8.06 9.61 9.49
C PRO A 96 8.79 8.38 10.04
N PHE A 97 9.22 8.42 11.31
CA PHE A 97 10.05 7.42 11.99
C PHE A 97 11.48 7.31 11.45
N ILE A 98 11.63 7.38 10.14
CA ILE A 98 12.91 7.43 9.44
C ILE A 98 12.79 8.36 8.23
N ALA A 99 13.80 9.20 8.03
CA ALA A 99 13.98 9.99 6.82
C ALA A 99 15.39 9.78 6.31
N LEU A 100 15.52 9.50 5.01
CA LEU A 100 16.80 9.23 4.37
C LEU A 100 17.20 10.43 3.49
N ASP A 101 18.40 10.96 3.68
CA ASP A 101 18.90 12.08 2.88
C ASP A 101 19.66 11.56 1.63
N ALA A 102 19.19 11.95 0.44
CA ALA A 102 19.80 11.58 -0.83
C ALA A 102 20.87 12.58 -1.34
N SER A 103 21.03 13.74 -0.69
CA SER A 103 21.79 14.89 -1.22
C SER A 103 23.26 14.61 -1.54
N SER A 104 23.86 13.65 -0.84
CA SER A 104 25.27 13.27 -0.99
C SER A 104 25.46 11.78 -1.33
N ALA A 105 24.37 11.08 -1.67
CA ALA A 105 24.43 9.68 -2.07
C ALA A 105 24.85 9.54 -3.54
N ALA A 106 25.54 8.44 -3.86
CA ALA A 106 25.80 8.05 -5.25
C ALA A 106 24.48 7.85 -6.01
N SER A 107 24.48 8.04 -7.33
CA SER A 107 23.27 8.10 -8.16
C SER A 107 22.42 6.83 -8.13
N ASP A 108 23.06 5.66 -7.97
CA ASP A 108 22.40 4.36 -7.86
C ASP A 108 21.71 4.18 -6.49
N VAL A 109 22.34 4.65 -5.41
CA VAL A 109 21.77 4.65 -4.05
C VAL A 109 20.65 5.66 -3.91
N LYS A 110 20.78 6.82 -4.56
CA LYS A 110 19.78 7.89 -4.55
C LYS A 110 18.40 7.39 -4.98
N ASN A 111 18.32 6.59 -6.04
CA ASN A 111 17.04 6.03 -6.49
C ASN A 111 16.38 5.15 -5.41
N CYS A 112 17.17 4.37 -4.68
CA CYS A 112 16.66 3.53 -3.60
C CYS A 112 16.17 4.38 -2.42
N ILE A 113 16.92 5.43 -2.06
CA ILE A 113 16.54 6.39 -1.01
C ILE A 113 15.23 7.09 -1.38
N ASP A 114 15.12 7.59 -2.60
CA ASP A 114 13.91 8.27 -3.09
C ASP A 114 12.70 7.33 -3.08
N ALA A 115 12.87 6.07 -3.51
CA ALA A 115 11.82 5.05 -3.43
C ALA A 115 11.40 4.75 -1.98
N ALA A 116 12.35 4.64 -1.05
CA ALA A 116 12.07 4.42 0.36
C ALA A 116 11.30 5.59 0.98
N ASN A 117 11.76 6.82 0.76
CA ASN A 117 11.09 8.03 1.25
C ASN A 117 9.67 8.16 0.65
N ASN A 118 9.50 7.86 -0.64
CA ASN A 118 8.18 7.88 -1.28
C ASN A 118 7.22 6.89 -0.61
N TYR A 119 7.66 5.64 -0.40
CA TYR A 119 6.86 4.64 0.30
C TYR A 119 6.49 5.06 1.72
N ILE A 120 7.48 5.51 2.50
CA ILE A 120 7.28 5.97 3.89
C ILE A 120 6.25 7.10 3.93
N ASN A 121 6.38 8.11 3.07
CA ASN A 121 5.48 9.25 3.01
C ASN A 121 4.05 8.83 2.60
N SER A 122 3.90 7.94 1.61
CA SER A 122 2.59 7.40 1.21
C SER A 122 1.88 6.73 2.39
N VAL A 123 2.58 5.85 3.12
CA VAL A 123 2.03 5.13 4.29
C VAL A 123 1.63 6.09 5.41
N ILE A 124 2.45 7.10 5.72
CA ILE A 124 2.14 8.06 6.78
C ILE A 124 0.95 8.92 6.40
N SER A 125 0.88 9.39 5.16
CA SER A 125 -0.23 10.21 4.67
C SER A 125 -1.57 9.47 4.66
N ALA A 126 -1.53 8.14 4.60
CA ALA A 126 -2.70 7.27 4.65
C ALA A 126 -3.22 7.05 6.07
N LYS A 127 -2.32 6.96 7.06
CA LYS A 127 -2.63 6.55 8.43
C LYS A 127 -3.85 7.27 9.02
N ASP A 128 -3.90 8.59 8.90
CA ASP A 128 -4.94 9.41 9.55
C ASP A 128 -6.26 9.45 8.74
N LYS A 129 -6.26 8.92 7.51
CA LYS A 129 -7.44 8.86 6.64
C LYS A 129 -8.25 7.57 6.80
N ILE A 130 -7.66 6.51 7.35
CA ILE A 130 -8.27 5.17 7.34
C ILE A 130 -9.47 5.06 8.27
N GLU A 131 -9.38 5.57 9.50
CA GLU A 131 -10.47 5.41 10.47
C GLU A 131 -11.78 6.06 10.00
N PRO A 132 -11.78 7.31 9.47
CA PRO A 132 -12.97 7.88 8.86
C PRO A 132 -13.55 7.06 7.71
N LEU A 133 -12.70 6.39 6.91
CA LEU A 133 -13.16 5.51 5.83
C LEU A 133 -13.81 4.23 6.38
N CYS A 134 -13.26 3.67 7.47
CA CYS A 134 -13.84 2.50 8.12
C CYS A 134 -15.26 2.79 8.61
N ASP A 135 -15.47 3.95 9.23
CA ASP A 135 -16.77 4.33 9.76
C ASP A 135 -17.77 4.64 8.64
N LYS A 136 -17.38 5.41 7.61
CA LYS A 136 -18.21 5.60 6.41
C LYS A 136 -18.60 4.29 5.74
N ALA A 137 -17.68 3.33 5.64
CA ALA A 137 -17.94 2.02 5.04
C ALA A 137 -18.99 1.21 5.82
N LYS A 138 -18.93 1.25 7.17
CA LYS A 138 -19.94 0.62 8.03
C LYS A 138 -21.29 1.29 7.87
N ASP A 139 -21.34 2.62 7.91
CA ASP A 139 -22.58 3.39 7.73
C ASP A 139 -23.28 3.06 6.40
N PHE A 140 -22.52 2.97 5.31
CA PHE A 140 -23.09 2.56 4.02
C PHE A 140 -23.56 1.10 4.03
N ALA A 141 -22.79 0.19 4.64
CA ALA A 141 -23.17 -1.21 4.76
C ALA A 141 -24.46 -1.40 5.57
N GLU A 142 -24.68 -0.60 6.61
CA GLU A 142 -25.91 -0.62 7.43
C GLU A 142 -27.12 -0.07 6.68
N LYS A 143 -26.94 0.93 5.81
CA LYS A 143 -28.01 1.52 4.99
C LYS A 143 -28.36 0.69 3.75
N ALA A 144 -27.44 -0.14 3.27
CA ALA A 144 -27.61 -0.90 2.02
C ALA A 144 -28.85 -1.82 1.97
N PRO A 145 -29.25 -2.52 3.06
CA PRO A 145 -30.43 -3.39 3.04
C PRO A 145 -31.76 -2.67 2.78
N GLU A 146 -31.85 -1.36 3.00
CA GLU A 146 -33.06 -0.57 2.73
C GLU A 146 -33.22 -0.19 1.24
N LEU A 147 -32.12 -0.19 0.48
CA LEU A 147 -32.10 0.29 -0.90
C LEU A 147 -33.02 -0.49 -1.84
N PRO A 148 -33.17 -1.83 -1.75
CA PRO A 148 -34.15 -2.54 -2.56
C PRO A 148 -35.59 -2.08 -2.33
N GLY A 149 -35.93 -1.67 -1.11
CA GLY A 149 -37.24 -1.10 -0.78
C GLY A 149 -37.43 0.26 -1.45
N LYS A 150 -36.48 1.17 -1.22
CA LYS A 150 -36.46 2.51 -1.85
C LYS A 150 -36.52 2.43 -3.37
N ALA A 151 -35.75 1.53 -3.98
CA ALA A 151 -35.75 1.32 -5.42
C ALA A 151 -37.11 0.84 -5.96
N LYS A 152 -37.82 -0.04 -5.25
CA LYS A 152 -39.18 -0.47 -5.64
C LYS A 152 -40.17 0.69 -5.60
N ASP A 153 -40.10 1.53 -4.56
CA ASP A 153 -40.97 2.70 -4.42
C ASP A 153 -40.71 3.73 -5.52
N GLU A 154 -39.44 3.97 -5.87
CA GLU A 154 -39.05 4.87 -6.97
C GLU A 154 -39.48 4.32 -8.33
N LEU A 155 -39.39 3.01 -8.56
CA LEU A 155 -39.82 2.36 -9.80
C LEU A 155 -41.32 2.48 -10.04
N GLY A 156 -42.13 2.52 -8.98
CA GLY A 156 -43.56 2.78 -9.05
C GLY A 156 -43.88 4.21 -9.51
N LYS A 157 -43.02 5.17 -9.18
CA LYS A 157 -43.14 6.60 -9.56
C LYS A 157 -42.54 6.90 -10.93
N ALA A 158 -41.61 6.08 -11.41
CA ALA A 158 -40.95 6.23 -12.69
C ALA A 158 -41.84 5.75 -13.86
N ALA A 159 -42.92 6.49 -14.15
CA ALA A 159 -43.85 6.19 -15.25
C ALA A 159 -43.18 6.22 -16.64
N GLY A 160 -42.11 7.00 -16.80
CA GLY A 160 -41.36 7.13 -18.05
C GLY A 160 -40.28 6.07 -18.30
N LEU A 161 -39.98 5.20 -17.33
CA LEU A 161 -39.00 4.12 -17.54
C LEU A 161 -39.65 2.93 -18.26
N GLY A 162 -39.07 2.47 -19.37
CA GLY A 162 -39.51 1.24 -20.04
C GLY A 162 -39.28 -0.01 -19.18
N THR A 163 -40.04 -1.08 -19.45
CA THR A 163 -39.97 -2.35 -18.68
C THR A 163 -38.55 -2.92 -18.55
N MET A 164 -37.76 -2.84 -19.63
CA MET A 164 -36.37 -3.30 -19.62
C MET A 164 -35.46 -2.46 -18.71
N ASP A 165 -35.66 -1.14 -18.66
CA ASP A 165 -34.91 -0.26 -17.77
C ASP A 165 -35.28 -0.52 -16.31
N LYS A 166 -36.56 -0.79 -16.01
CA LYS A 166 -37.00 -1.16 -14.67
C LYS A 166 -36.32 -2.44 -14.18
N ILE A 167 -36.26 -3.47 -15.02
CA ILE A 167 -35.56 -4.73 -14.70
C ILE A 167 -34.06 -4.47 -14.47
N ARG A 168 -33.43 -3.63 -15.31
CA ARG A 168 -32.02 -3.27 -15.18
C ARG A 168 -31.75 -2.50 -13.89
N ALA A 169 -32.65 -1.58 -13.50
CA ALA A 169 -32.56 -0.82 -12.25
C ALA A 169 -32.54 -1.75 -11.03
N VAL A 170 -33.49 -2.69 -10.94
CA VAL A 170 -33.54 -3.69 -9.85
C VAL A 170 -32.28 -4.54 -9.81
N ARG A 171 -31.81 -5.01 -10.97
CA ARG A 171 -30.59 -5.82 -11.07
C ARG A 171 -29.35 -5.04 -10.63
N ASN A 172 -29.21 -3.80 -11.07
CA ASN A 172 -28.08 -2.94 -10.71
C ASN A 172 -28.12 -2.59 -9.22
N CYS A 173 -29.29 -2.24 -8.68
CA CYS A 173 -29.48 -2.01 -7.25
C CYS A 173 -29.06 -3.24 -6.42
N THR A 174 -29.56 -4.42 -6.78
CA THR A 174 -29.19 -5.68 -6.10
C THR A 174 -27.69 -5.96 -6.18
N GLY A 175 -27.08 -5.72 -7.35
CA GLY A 175 -25.64 -5.87 -7.54
C GLY A 175 -24.82 -4.92 -6.67
N ASN A 176 -25.21 -3.65 -6.62
CA ASN A 176 -24.55 -2.62 -5.82
C ASN A 176 -24.70 -2.91 -4.32
N VAL A 177 -25.88 -3.32 -3.84
CA VAL A 177 -26.08 -3.70 -2.42
C VAL A 177 -25.12 -4.82 -2.00
N ARG A 178 -24.91 -5.82 -2.86
CA ARG A 178 -23.92 -6.88 -2.60
C ARG A 178 -22.48 -6.35 -2.60
N ALA A 179 -22.17 -5.36 -3.43
CA ALA A 179 -20.85 -4.73 -3.44
C ALA A 179 -20.63 -3.87 -2.19
N ILE A 180 -21.63 -3.09 -1.77
CA ILE A 180 -21.62 -2.28 -0.56
C ILE A 180 -21.38 -3.14 0.68
N ALA A 181 -22.01 -4.31 0.75
CA ALA A 181 -21.79 -5.27 1.85
C ALA A 181 -20.33 -5.74 1.98
N LYS A 182 -19.50 -5.59 0.93
CA LYS A 182 -18.06 -5.93 0.95
C LYS A 182 -17.17 -4.75 1.31
N LEU A 183 -17.68 -3.51 1.35
CA LEU A 183 -16.87 -2.32 1.63
C LEU A 183 -16.15 -2.41 2.98
N PRO A 184 -16.78 -2.85 4.09
CA PRO A 184 -16.06 -2.96 5.36
C PRO A 184 -14.83 -3.87 5.25
N THR A 185 -14.92 -4.97 4.49
CA THR A 185 -13.77 -5.87 4.25
C THR A 185 -12.68 -5.19 3.44
N VAL A 186 -13.02 -4.43 2.38
CA VAL A 186 -12.03 -3.71 1.56
C VAL A 186 -11.30 -2.65 2.38
N VAL A 187 -12.03 -1.83 3.14
CA VAL A 187 -11.42 -0.79 3.97
C VAL A 187 -10.61 -1.38 5.13
N THR A 188 -11.05 -2.50 5.71
CA THR A 188 -10.26 -3.23 6.72
C THR A 188 -8.97 -3.77 6.10
N GLY A 189 -9.01 -4.28 4.86
CA GLY A 189 -7.81 -4.70 4.13
C GLY A 189 -6.81 -3.55 3.94
N LEU A 190 -7.28 -2.34 3.61
CA LEU A 190 -6.43 -1.15 3.54
C LEU A 190 -5.84 -0.80 4.92
N LYS A 191 -6.65 -0.85 5.99
CA LYS A 191 -6.20 -0.62 7.36
C LYS A 191 -5.07 -1.57 7.75
N ASP A 192 -5.26 -2.87 7.51
CA ASP A 192 -4.28 -3.90 7.80
C ASP A 192 -2.99 -3.69 6.99
N CYS A 193 -3.12 -3.34 5.70
CA CYS A 193 -1.99 -3.01 4.83
C CYS A 193 -1.14 -1.85 5.38
N VAL A 194 -1.78 -0.75 5.79
CA VAL A 194 -1.08 0.42 6.33
C VAL A 194 -0.45 0.11 7.69
N MET A 195 -1.11 -0.67 8.54
CA MET A 195 -0.57 -1.07 9.84
C MET A 195 0.61 -2.04 9.69
N GLU A 196 0.55 -3.01 8.77
CA GLU A 196 1.68 -3.88 8.41
C GLU A 196 2.86 -3.04 7.89
N SER A 197 2.57 -2.06 7.03
CA SER A 197 3.55 -1.12 6.49
C SER A 197 4.26 -0.29 7.57
N ILE A 198 3.50 0.28 8.52
CA ILE A 198 4.06 1.01 9.67
C ILE A 198 4.92 0.08 10.53
N SER A 199 4.46 -1.15 10.79
CA SER A 199 5.22 -2.15 11.54
C SER A 199 6.55 -2.49 10.87
N ASN A 200 6.57 -2.64 9.53
CA ASN A 200 7.79 -2.86 8.76
C ASN A 200 8.77 -1.69 8.87
N ILE A 201 8.29 -0.44 8.78
CA ILE A 201 9.12 0.77 8.94
C ILE A 201 9.72 0.82 10.36
N GLN A 202 8.90 0.59 11.38
CA GLN A 202 9.37 0.55 12.77
C GLN A 202 10.36 -0.59 13.03
N GLY A 203 10.13 -1.74 12.39
CA GLY A 203 11.06 -2.88 12.41
C GLY A 203 12.42 -2.51 11.81
N ALA A 204 12.43 -1.73 10.72
CA ALA A 204 13.67 -1.25 10.10
C ALA A 204 14.40 -0.29 11.04
N VAL A 205 13.68 0.68 11.62
CA VAL A 205 14.22 1.63 12.61
C VAL A 205 14.85 0.90 13.79
N LYS A 206 14.17 -0.11 14.35
CA LYS A 206 14.70 -0.92 15.46
C LYS A 206 16.00 -1.62 15.09
N GLU A 207 16.04 -2.27 13.92
CA GLU A 207 17.25 -2.97 13.45
C GLU A 207 18.41 -2.01 13.19
N ILE A 208 18.14 -0.86 12.56
CA ILE A 208 19.15 0.18 12.31
C ILE A 208 19.70 0.72 13.64
N ASN A 209 18.83 1.05 14.60
CA ASN A 209 19.26 1.52 15.92
C ASN A 209 20.10 0.48 16.66
N ALA A 210 19.69 -0.79 16.64
CA ALA A 210 20.44 -1.87 17.28
C ALA A 210 21.84 -2.07 16.67
N LYS A 211 21.99 -1.80 15.37
CA LYS A 211 23.26 -1.93 14.64
C LYS A 211 23.99 -0.59 14.45
N LYS A 212 23.47 0.52 14.98
CA LYS A 212 23.98 1.89 14.72
C LYS A 212 25.47 2.02 15.01
N ALA A 213 25.92 1.52 16.16
CA ALA A 213 27.33 1.56 16.56
C ALA A 213 28.26 0.71 15.66
N LYS A 214 27.70 -0.24 14.89
CA LYS A 214 28.43 -1.16 14.00
C LYS A 214 28.26 -0.81 12.52
N LEU A 215 27.55 0.27 12.17
CA LEU A 215 27.30 0.62 10.77
C LEU A 215 28.60 0.85 9.99
N ASN A 216 29.65 1.37 10.66
CA ASN A 216 30.97 1.54 10.04
C ASN A 216 31.58 0.19 9.63
N ASP A 217 31.56 -0.78 10.54
CA ASP A 217 32.07 -2.13 10.28
C ASP A 217 31.24 -2.85 9.20
N ILE A 218 29.91 -2.67 9.23
CA ILE A 218 29.00 -3.19 8.21
C ILE A 218 29.35 -2.60 6.84
N GLY A 219 29.51 -1.28 6.74
CA GLY A 219 29.87 -0.59 5.51
C GLY A 219 31.20 -1.08 4.94
N LYS A 220 32.24 -1.15 5.77
CA LYS A 220 33.56 -1.71 5.40
C LYS A 220 33.46 -3.15 4.93
N LYS A 221 32.70 -3.99 5.64
CA LYS A 221 32.50 -5.40 5.29
C LYS A 221 31.84 -5.53 3.92
N CYS A 222 30.76 -4.79 3.67
CA CYS A 222 30.08 -4.76 2.37
C CYS A 222 30.99 -4.25 1.24
N SER A 223 31.74 -3.17 1.49
CA SER A 223 32.68 -2.59 0.52
C SER A 223 33.83 -3.54 0.18
N SER A 224 34.45 -4.16 1.19
CA SER A 224 35.54 -5.13 1.00
C SER A 224 35.13 -6.37 0.21
N LYS A 225 33.86 -6.75 0.28
CA LYS A 225 33.26 -7.86 -0.48
C LYS A 225 32.70 -7.43 -1.85
N GLY A 226 32.82 -6.15 -2.21
CA GLY A 226 32.30 -5.62 -3.47
C GLY A 226 30.77 -5.69 -3.60
N LEU A 227 30.04 -5.66 -2.47
CA LEU A 227 28.57 -5.76 -2.47
C LEU A 227 27.95 -4.45 -2.96
N ALA A 228 27.54 -4.42 -4.22
CA ALA A 228 27.07 -3.19 -4.87
C ALA A 228 25.61 -2.82 -4.52
N THR A 229 24.78 -3.78 -4.09
CA THR A 229 23.32 -3.61 -3.97
C THR A 229 22.84 -3.62 -2.51
N PRO A 230 21.70 -2.96 -2.20
CA PRO A 230 21.06 -3.02 -0.89
C PRO A 230 20.78 -4.45 -0.42
N MET A 231 20.22 -5.30 -1.29
CA MET A 231 19.95 -6.71 -0.98
C MET A 231 21.22 -7.45 -0.56
N ALA A 232 22.30 -7.32 -1.32
CA ALA A 232 23.55 -8.02 -1.02
C ALA A 232 24.13 -7.58 0.33
N CYS A 233 24.10 -6.28 0.62
CA CYS A 233 24.54 -5.74 1.91
C CYS A 233 23.69 -6.27 3.07
N TYR A 234 22.37 -6.39 2.88
CA TYR A 234 21.47 -6.94 3.89
C TYR A 234 21.71 -8.43 4.12
N GLN A 235 21.83 -9.25 3.07
CA GLN A 235 22.05 -10.69 3.23
C GLN A 235 23.36 -11.00 4.00
N GLU A 236 24.35 -10.12 3.92
CA GLU A 236 25.64 -10.30 4.59
C GLU A 236 25.65 -9.83 6.06
N CYS A 237 24.82 -8.83 6.42
CA CYS A 237 24.94 -8.11 7.70
C CYS A 237 23.61 -7.94 8.46
N GLY A 238 22.49 -8.13 7.79
CA GLY A 238 21.13 -8.01 8.30
C GLY A 238 20.70 -9.25 9.08
N ASP A 239 19.51 -9.16 9.64
CA ASP A 239 18.89 -10.30 10.29
C ASP A 239 18.38 -11.32 9.25
N PRO A 240 18.28 -12.62 9.60
CA PRO A 240 17.80 -13.62 8.65
C PRO A 240 16.40 -13.31 8.13
N ILE A 241 16.22 -13.42 6.81
CA ILE A 241 14.90 -13.32 6.17
C ILE A 241 14.15 -14.64 6.41
N ALA A 242 13.06 -14.59 7.16
CA ALA A 242 12.23 -15.77 7.39
C ALA A 242 11.59 -16.23 6.07
N LYS A 243 11.86 -17.47 5.66
CA LYS A 243 11.23 -18.05 4.46
C LYS A 243 9.74 -18.18 4.69
N THR A 244 8.94 -17.46 3.90
CA THR A 244 7.50 -17.68 3.87
C THR A 244 7.25 -18.90 3.00
N GLY A 245 6.72 -19.99 3.55
CA GLY A 245 6.42 -21.21 2.77
C GLY A 245 5.69 -20.87 1.47
N LYS A 246 6.36 -21.07 0.32
CA LYS A 246 5.91 -20.96 -1.07
C LYS A 246 4.67 -20.07 -1.29
N LYS A 247 4.87 -18.79 -1.66
CA LYS A 247 3.78 -17.92 -2.15
C LYS A 247 3.10 -18.56 -3.37
N PRO A 248 1.76 -18.72 -3.40
CA PRO A 248 1.04 -19.06 -4.62
C PRO A 248 1.15 -17.90 -5.61
N GLY A 249 1.91 -18.10 -6.70
CA GLY A 249 1.89 -17.32 -7.94
C GLY A 249 1.91 -15.80 -7.78
N ALA A 250 3.10 -15.21 -7.62
CA ALA A 250 3.29 -13.79 -7.93
C ALA A 250 2.95 -13.56 -9.41
N LYS A 251 1.82 -12.90 -9.69
CA LYS A 251 1.48 -12.47 -11.06
C LYS A 251 2.60 -11.56 -11.54
N GLY A 252 3.19 -11.88 -12.69
CA GLY A 252 4.34 -11.17 -13.26
C GLY A 252 4.05 -9.70 -13.48
N GLY A 253 4.41 -8.86 -12.50
CA GLY A 253 4.40 -7.41 -12.63
C GLY A 253 5.46 -7.00 -13.66
N LYS A 254 5.02 -6.40 -14.76
CA LYS A 254 5.90 -5.74 -15.73
C LYS A 254 6.67 -4.62 -15.02
N LYS A 255 7.94 -4.44 -15.36
CA LYS A 255 8.78 -3.35 -14.83
C LYS A 255 8.04 -2.01 -15.02
N PRO A 256 7.87 -1.19 -13.97
CA PRO A 256 7.28 0.13 -14.12
C PRO A 256 8.08 0.93 -15.16
N LYS A 257 7.39 1.54 -16.12
CA LYS A 257 8.03 2.36 -17.15
C LYS A 257 8.57 3.63 -16.47
N LYS A 258 9.84 3.94 -16.73
CA LYS A 258 10.49 5.19 -16.29
C LYS A 258 9.83 6.39 -16.94
#